data_AF-A0A379FS87-F1
#
_entry.id   AF-A0A379FS87-F1
#
_cell.length_a   1.000
_cell.length_b   1.000
_cell.length_c   1.000
_cell.angle_alpha   90.00
_cell.angle_beta   90.00
_cell.angle_gamma   90.00
#
_symmetry.space_group_name_H-M   'P 1'
#
loop_
_entity.id
_entity.type
_entity.pdbx_description
1 polymer ?
#
loop_
_entity_poly.entity_id
_entity_poly.type
_entity_poly.pdbx_seq_one_letter_code
_entity_poly.pdbx_strand_id
1 'polypeptide(L)'
;MKSGRYIGVMSGTSLDGVDVVLAAISDKFVAEQSSLSVAFPIELKKRILDICQGQVTTLSEVGKIDRELGSIYADAINQLLTQTGLTSEDIIAIGCHGQTVWHEPDGEQPFTMQLGDNNRIAALTGITTVGDFRRRDMAYGGQGAPLVPAFHLAVLGHSTEKRIVLNIGGIANVTALLPGAYVKGYDTGPGNMLMDTWSWRIKQKAFDKDGEWASRGQVDHALLKAMLSDPYFRRSSPKSTGREYFNTQWLEQHLAHFPSIFS
;
A
#
# COMPACT_ATOMS: atom_id res chain seq x y z
N MET A 1 -3.20 24.98 -4.22
CA MET A 1 -4.18 23.95 -4.62
C MET A 1 -5.58 24.56 -4.52
N LYS A 2 -6.58 24.13 -5.30
CA LYS A 2 -7.94 24.67 -5.07
C LYS A 2 -8.40 24.23 -3.68
N SER A 3 -8.69 25.18 -2.81
CA SER A 3 -9.15 24.84 -1.46
C SER A 3 -10.54 24.21 -1.52
N GLY A 4 -10.75 23.10 -0.81
CA GLY A 4 -12.04 22.43 -0.73
C GLY A 4 -11.93 20.97 -0.32
N ARG A 5 -12.96 20.17 -0.66
CA ARG A 5 -13.04 18.76 -0.29
C ARG A 5 -12.53 17.85 -1.38
N TYR A 6 -11.76 16.86 -0.97
CA TYR A 6 -11.23 15.81 -1.82
C TYR A 6 -11.53 14.47 -1.18
N ILE A 7 -11.68 13.44 -2.01
CA ILE A 7 -11.82 12.06 -1.55
C ILE A 7 -10.56 11.28 -1.93
N GLY A 8 -9.92 10.61 -0.97
CA GLY A 8 -8.84 9.67 -1.21
C GLY A 8 -9.35 8.23 -1.17
N VAL A 9 -8.95 7.40 -2.12
CA VAL A 9 -9.23 5.94 -2.14
C VAL A 9 -7.92 5.18 -2.13
N MET A 10 -7.78 4.26 -1.19
CA MET A 10 -6.63 3.37 -1.06
C MET A 10 -7.10 1.94 -0.76
N SER A 11 -6.48 0.95 -1.41
CA SER A 11 -6.51 -0.42 -0.93
C SER A 11 -5.08 -0.96 -0.86
N GLY A 12 -4.66 -1.28 0.37
CA GLY A 12 -3.31 -1.75 0.65
C GLY A 12 -3.01 -3.12 0.04
N THR A 13 -1.73 -3.50 0.02
CA THR A 13 -1.32 -4.82 -0.47
C THR A 13 -1.82 -5.97 0.43
N SER A 14 -2.30 -5.71 1.65
CA SER A 14 -2.94 -6.71 2.52
C SER A 14 -4.34 -7.12 2.07
N LEU A 15 -4.97 -6.36 1.17
CA LEU A 15 -6.33 -6.61 0.67
C LEU A 15 -7.35 -6.78 1.80
N ASP A 16 -7.21 -6.01 2.89
CA ASP A 16 -8.13 -6.07 4.03
C ASP A 16 -9.42 -5.31 3.73
N GLY A 17 -9.34 -4.27 2.90
CA GLY A 17 -10.49 -3.52 2.45
C GLY A 17 -10.12 -2.33 1.56
N VAL A 18 -11.14 -1.53 1.31
CA VAL A 18 -11.10 -0.24 0.64
C VAL A 18 -11.24 0.84 1.70
N ASP A 19 -10.21 1.66 1.84
CA ASP A 19 -10.23 2.84 2.69
C ASP A 19 -10.57 4.06 1.83
N VAL A 20 -11.62 4.77 2.22
CA VAL A 20 -12.06 6.01 1.61
C VAL A 20 -12.03 7.12 2.64
N VAL A 21 -11.34 8.22 2.34
CA VAL A 21 -11.20 9.36 3.25
C VAL A 21 -11.72 10.63 2.58
N LEU A 22 -12.58 11.36 3.27
CA LEU A 22 -12.96 12.72 2.92
C LEU A 22 -12.01 13.68 3.65
N ALA A 23 -11.26 14.47 2.88
CA ALA A 23 -10.33 15.45 3.42
C ALA A 23 -10.68 16.87 2.95
N ALA A 24 -10.64 17.82 3.87
CA ALA A 24 -10.56 19.23 3.53
C ALA A 24 -9.10 19.62 3.33
N ILE A 25 -8.77 20.12 2.14
CA ILE A 25 -7.42 20.51 1.76
C ILE A 25 -7.41 21.99 1.39
N SER A 26 -6.44 22.72 1.92
CA SER A 26 -6.12 24.09 1.53
C SER A 26 -4.60 24.27 1.47
N ASP A 27 -4.14 25.47 1.13
CA ASP A 27 -2.71 25.79 1.14
C ASP A 27 -2.11 25.82 2.57
N LYS A 28 -2.94 25.77 3.62
CA LYS A 28 -2.50 25.84 5.02
C LYS A 28 -2.66 24.55 5.80
N PHE A 29 -3.56 23.66 5.37
CA PHE A 29 -3.88 22.47 6.14
C PHE A 29 -4.41 21.33 5.26
N VAL A 30 -4.25 20.12 5.79
CA VAL A 30 -4.97 18.92 5.38
C VAL A 30 -5.67 18.40 6.63
N ALA A 31 -6.98 18.23 6.58
CA ALA A 31 -7.78 17.74 7.70
C ALA A 31 -8.75 16.67 7.22
N GLU A 32 -8.72 15.50 7.87
CA GLU A 32 -9.74 14.48 7.70
C GLU A 32 -11.08 14.99 8.25
N GLN A 33 -12.15 14.83 7.48
CA GLN A 33 -13.52 15.16 7.89
C GLN A 33 -14.35 13.91 8.19
N SER A 34 -14.11 12.83 7.45
CA SER A 34 -14.77 11.54 7.63
C SER A 34 -13.97 10.46 6.91
N SER A 35 -14.11 9.21 7.34
CA SER A 35 -13.56 8.04 6.66
C SER A 35 -14.54 6.87 6.69
N LEU A 36 -14.32 5.93 5.78
CA LEU A 36 -15.05 4.68 5.67
C LEU A 36 -14.08 3.59 5.22
N SER A 37 -14.13 2.43 5.87
CA SER A 37 -13.41 1.23 5.44
C SER A 37 -14.41 0.12 5.12
N VAL A 38 -14.34 -0.43 3.91
CA VAL A 38 -15.23 -1.51 3.45
C VAL A 38 -14.40 -2.75 3.11
N ALA A 39 -14.75 -3.90 3.68
CA ALA A 39 -14.06 -5.15 3.39
C ALA A 39 -14.28 -5.60 1.94
N PHE A 40 -13.25 -6.19 1.33
CA PHE A 40 -13.40 -6.81 0.01
C PHE A 40 -14.30 -8.06 0.08
N PRO A 41 -15.11 -8.33 -0.96
CA PRO A 41 -15.71 -9.63 -1.15
C PRO A 41 -14.64 -10.73 -1.17
N ILE A 42 -14.88 -11.84 -0.46
CA ILE A 42 -13.91 -12.93 -0.28
C ILE A 42 -13.42 -13.46 -1.62
N GLU A 43 -14.32 -13.68 -2.58
CA GLU A 43 -13.98 -14.20 -3.90
C GLU A 43 -13.11 -13.23 -4.72
N LEU A 44 -13.38 -11.92 -4.62
CA LEU A 44 -12.55 -10.92 -5.29
C LEU A 44 -11.14 -10.88 -4.67
N LYS A 45 -11.05 -10.88 -3.33
CA LYS A 45 -9.78 -10.94 -2.61
C LYS A 45 -8.94 -12.13 -3.07
N LYS A 46 -9.56 -13.31 -3.17
CA LYS A 46 -8.90 -14.53 -3.66
C LYS A 46 -8.37 -14.36 -5.09
N ARG A 47 -9.20 -13.89 -6.02
CA ARG A 47 -8.81 -13.69 -7.43
C ARG A 47 -7.65 -12.71 -7.58
N ILE A 48 -7.63 -11.63 -6.78
CA ILE A 48 -6.51 -10.67 -6.80
C ILE A 48 -5.24 -11.31 -6.23
N LEU A 49 -5.34 -12.06 -5.13
CA LEU A 49 -4.20 -12.76 -4.54
C LEU A 49 -3.59 -13.78 -5.49
N ASP A 50 -4.40 -14.55 -6.21
CA ASP A 50 -3.93 -15.52 -7.20
C ASP A 50 -3.05 -14.83 -8.26
N ILE A 51 -3.47 -13.67 -8.77
CA ILE A 51 -2.69 -12.88 -9.73
C ILE A 51 -1.39 -12.36 -9.09
N CYS A 52 -1.45 -11.79 -7.89
CA CYS A 52 -0.28 -11.25 -7.20
C CYS A 52 0.76 -12.33 -6.86
N GLN A 53 0.33 -13.60 -6.74
CA GLN A 53 1.18 -14.75 -6.44
C GLN A 53 1.69 -15.46 -7.70
N GLY A 54 1.46 -14.89 -8.89
CA GLY A 54 1.96 -15.44 -10.15
C GLY A 54 1.21 -16.68 -10.64
N GLN A 55 -0.02 -16.91 -10.16
CA GLN A 55 -0.88 -17.96 -10.73
C GLN A 55 -1.26 -17.60 -12.17
N VAL A 56 -1.50 -18.62 -12.99
CA VAL A 56 -1.91 -18.44 -14.39
C VAL A 56 -3.23 -17.65 -14.43
N THR A 57 -3.22 -16.52 -15.13
CA THR A 57 -4.39 -15.66 -15.33
C THR A 57 -4.60 -15.31 -16.80
N THR A 58 -5.71 -14.66 -17.12
CA THR A 58 -6.02 -14.18 -18.48
C THR A 58 -6.23 -12.68 -18.48
N LEU A 59 -6.00 -12.02 -19.62
CA LEU A 59 -6.32 -10.59 -19.77
C LEU A 59 -7.81 -10.29 -19.52
N SER A 60 -8.70 -11.24 -19.84
CA SER A 60 -10.13 -11.12 -19.52
C SER A 60 -10.36 -11.06 -18.02
N GLU A 61 -9.63 -11.86 -17.24
CA GLU A 61 -9.74 -11.87 -15.78
C GLU A 61 -9.22 -10.59 -15.15
N VAL A 62 -8.07 -10.08 -15.62
CA VAL A 62 -7.53 -8.78 -15.21
C VAL A 62 -8.55 -7.67 -15.46
N GLY A 63 -9.16 -7.62 -16.64
CA GLY A 63 -10.18 -6.63 -16.97
C GLY A 63 -11.46 -6.74 -16.14
N LYS A 64 -11.88 -7.96 -15.76
CA LYS A 64 -13.02 -8.17 -14.85
C LYS A 64 -12.71 -7.62 -13.46
N ILE A 65 -11.54 -7.91 -12.92
CA ILE A 65 -11.09 -7.43 -11.61
C ILE A 65 -10.98 -5.90 -11.61
N ASP A 66 -10.36 -5.31 -12.64
CA ASP A 66 -10.22 -3.86 -12.80
C ASP A 66 -11.58 -3.14 -12.75
N ARG A 67 -12.55 -3.65 -13.50
CA ARG A 67 -13.93 -3.15 -13.51
C ARG A 67 -14.63 -3.35 -12.16
N GLU A 68 -14.50 -4.53 -11.55
CA GLU A 68 -15.15 -4.84 -10.27
C GLU A 68 -14.61 -3.96 -9.14
N LEU A 69 -13.29 -3.76 -9.08
CA LEU A 69 -12.63 -2.84 -8.16
C LEU A 69 -13.15 -1.40 -8.35
N GLY A 70 -13.19 -0.90 -9.58
CA GLY A 70 -13.74 0.44 -9.85
C GLY A 70 -15.19 0.60 -9.37
N SER A 71 -15.98 -0.48 -9.44
CA SER A 71 -17.35 -0.53 -8.90
C SER A 71 -17.37 -0.43 -7.37
N ILE A 72 -16.59 -1.27 -6.68
CA ILE A 72 -16.54 -1.30 -5.22
C ILE A 72 -16.02 0.02 -4.66
N TYR A 73 -15.02 0.62 -5.31
CA TYR A 73 -14.51 1.94 -4.95
C TYR A 73 -15.59 3.01 -5.08
N ALA A 74 -16.34 3.03 -6.19
CA ALA A 74 -17.45 3.96 -6.36
C ALA A 74 -18.55 3.77 -5.31
N ASP A 75 -18.89 2.52 -4.99
CA ASP A 75 -19.90 2.22 -3.96
C ASP A 75 -19.45 2.69 -2.58
N ALA A 76 -18.17 2.51 -2.22
CA ALA A 76 -17.61 3.00 -0.96
C ALA A 76 -17.60 4.54 -0.90
N ILE A 77 -17.29 5.21 -2.01
CA ILE A 77 -17.38 6.68 -2.12
C ILE A 77 -18.81 7.16 -1.90
N ASN A 78 -19.78 6.55 -2.58
CA ASN A 78 -21.19 6.93 -2.47
C ASN A 78 -21.76 6.67 -1.05
N GLN A 79 -21.29 5.62 -0.37
CA GLN A 79 -21.59 5.38 1.03
C GLN A 79 -21.02 6.49 1.94
N LEU A 80 -19.77 6.91 1.72
CA LEU A 80 -19.16 8.02 2.47
C LEU A 80 -19.90 9.35 2.24
N LEU A 81 -20.32 9.64 1.01
CA LEU A 81 -21.13 10.82 0.69
C LEU A 81 -22.47 10.78 1.41
N THR A 82 -23.16 9.64 1.39
CA THR A 82 -24.42 9.44 2.12
C THR A 82 -24.24 9.63 3.62
N GLN A 83 -23.18 9.04 4.20
CA GLN A 83 -22.84 9.17 5.63
C GLN A 83 -22.62 10.63 6.05
N THR A 84 -22.04 11.44 5.16
CA THR A 84 -21.68 12.84 5.43
C THR A 84 -22.75 13.84 5.01
N GLY A 85 -23.82 13.39 4.34
CA GLY A 85 -24.86 14.25 3.78
C GLY A 85 -24.35 15.17 2.66
N LEU A 86 -23.25 14.80 2.00
CA LEU A 86 -22.65 15.54 0.90
C LEU A 86 -23.08 14.97 -0.46
N THR A 87 -22.99 15.79 -1.49
CA THR A 87 -23.23 15.40 -2.88
C THR A 87 -21.92 15.41 -3.68
N SER A 88 -21.97 14.93 -4.93
CA SER A 88 -20.80 14.98 -5.83
C SER A 88 -20.33 16.40 -6.12
N GLU A 89 -21.24 17.39 -6.10
CA GLU A 89 -20.94 18.80 -6.34
C GLU A 89 -20.11 19.43 -5.21
N ASP A 90 -20.13 18.84 -4.01
CA ASP A 90 -19.34 19.29 -2.86
C ASP A 90 -17.87 18.85 -2.94
N ILE A 91 -17.53 17.94 -3.86
CA ILE A 91 -16.22 17.31 -3.97
C ILE A 91 -15.48 17.81 -5.21
N ILE A 92 -14.25 18.29 -5.02
CA ILE A 92 -13.42 18.80 -6.11
C ILE A 92 -12.93 17.64 -6.99
N ALA A 93 -12.37 16.59 -6.37
CA ALA A 93 -11.87 15.42 -7.08
C ALA A 93 -11.71 14.22 -6.14
N ILE A 94 -11.67 13.04 -6.74
CA ILE A 94 -11.22 11.79 -6.12
C ILE A 94 -9.77 11.54 -6.52
N GLY A 95 -8.93 11.19 -5.55
CA GLY A 95 -7.61 10.60 -5.76
C GLY A 95 -7.66 9.10 -5.49
N CYS A 96 -7.57 8.27 -6.53
CA CYS A 96 -7.67 6.82 -6.43
C CYS A 96 -6.31 6.15 -6.69
N HIS A 97 -5.73 5.53 -5.66
CA HIS A 97 -4.51 4.73 -5.84
C HIS A 97 -4.80 3.43 -6.60
N GLY A 98 -5.97 2.84 -6.36
CA GLY A 98 -6.33 1.50 -6.83
C GLY A 98 -5.66 0.38 -6.03
N GLN A 99 -5.69 -0.84 -6.57
CA GLN A 99 -5.09 -2.03 -6.00
C GLN A 99 -3.81 -2.39 -6.76
N THR A 100 -2.67 -2.39 -6.08
CA THR A 100 -1.42 -2.88 -6.70
C THR A 100 -1.51 -4.38 -6.91
N VAL A 101 -1.30 -4.82 -8.16
CA VAL A 101 -1.18 -6.24 -8.54
C VAL A 101 0.25 -6.61 -8.94
N TRP A 102 1.04 -5.64 -9.41
CA TRP A 102 2.46 -5.85 -9.73
C TRP A 102 3.28 -4.56 -9.53
N HIS A 103 4.52 -4.71 -9.07
CA HIS A 103 5.47 -3.62 -8.91
C HIS A 103 6.87 -4.12 -9.23
N GLU A 104 7.47 -3.60 -10.30
CA GLU A 104 8.77 -4.06 -10.78
C GLU A 104 9.60 -2.86 -11.25
N PRO A 105 10.16 -2.06 -10.32
CA PRO A 105 10.90 -0.84 -10.64
C PRO A 105 12.32 -1.09 -11.13
N ASP A 106 12.88 -2.28 -10.88
CA ASP A 106 14.26 -2.64 -11.20
C ASP A 106 14.37 -3.71 -12.31
N GLY A 107 13.25 -4.08 -12.94
CA GLY A 107 13.21 -5.05 -14.04
C GLY A 107 13.83 -4.51 -15.34
N GLU A 108 13.96 -5.36 -16.36
CA GLU A 108 14.48 -4.97 -17.69
C GLU A 108 13.63 -3.85 -18.31
N GLN A 109 12.31 -3.90 -18.08
CA GLN A 109 11.36 -2.89 -18.49
C GLN A 109 10.61 -2.41 -17.24
N PRO A 110 11.11 -1.41 -16.50
CA PRO A 110 10.50 -0.99 -15.23
C PRO A 110 9.03 -0.62 -15.37
N PHE A 111 8.17 -1.23 -14.57
CA PHE A 111 6.74 -0.91 -14.57
C PHE A 111 6.07 -1.18 -13.24
N THR A 112 4.83 -0.71 -13.13
CA THR A 112 3.94 -1.03 -12.02
C THR A 112 2.50 -1.06 -12.53
N MET A 113 1.67 -1.89 -11.89
CA MET A 113 0.30 -2.10 -12.28
C MET A 113 -0.62 -1.97 -11.07
N GLN A 114 -1.49 -0.97 -11.14
CA GLN A 114 -2.61 -0.78 -10.22
C GLN A 114 -3.90 -1.02 -11.01
N LEU A 115 -4.80 -1.82 -10.45
CA LEU A 115 -6.15 -2.05 -10.98
C LEU A 115 -7.18 -1.23 -10.21
N GLY A 116 -8.29 -0.93 -10.85
CA GLY A 116 -9.35 -0.05 -10.36
C GLY A 116 -9.73 0.94 -11.46
N ASP A 117 -10.76 0.63 -12.23
CA ASP A 117 -11.18 1.44 -13.37
C ASP A 117 -11.62 2.85 -12.93
N ASN A 118 -10.72 3.83 -13.07
CA ASN A 118 -10.98 5.22 -12.73
C ASN A 118 -12.11 5.85 -13.57
N ASN A 119 -12.35 5.36 -14.79
CA ASN A 119 -13.45 5.85 -15.63
C ASN A 119 -14.79 5.40 -15.05
N ARG A 120 -14.84 4.16 -14.55
CA ARG A 120 -16.01 3.63 -13.85
C ARG A 120 -16.27 4.37 -12.55
N ILE A 121 -15.23 4.69 -11.77
CA ILE A 121 -15.38 5.53 -10.56
C ILE A 121 -15.97 6.89 -10.94
N ALA A 122 -15.41 7.57 -11.94
CA ALA A 122 -15.92 8.86 -12.38
C ALA A 122 -17.37 8.77 -12.89
N ALA A 123 -17.71 7.74 -13.66
CA ALA A 123 -19.07 7.56 -14.19
C ALA A 123 -20.12 7.24 -13.11
N LEU A 124 -19.75 6.47 -12.07
CA LEU A 124 -20.68 6.05 -11.02
C LEU A 124 -20.80 7.05 -9.86
N THR A 125 -19.84 7.95 -9.70
CA THR A 125 -19.85 8.99 -8.65
C THR A 125 -20.21 10.37 -9.20
N GLY A 126 -20.03 10.61 -10.50
CA GLY A 126 -20.15 11.92 -11.11
C GLY A 126 -19.03 12.89 -10.74
N ILE A 127 -17.94 12.41 -10.11
CA ILE A 127 -16.83 13.24 -9.62
C ILE A 127 -15.58 13.00 -10.48
N THR A 128 -14.84 14.08 -10.75
CA THR A 128 -13.55 13.98 -11.43
C THR A 128 -12.61 13.04 -10.66
N THR A 129 -12.14 11.99 -11.32
CA THR A 129 -11.27 10.98 -10.70
C THR A 129 -9.86 11.05 -11.28
N VAL A 130 -8.87 11.21 -10.41
CA VAL A 130 -7.44 11.17 -10.71
C VAL A 130 -6.86 9.89 -10.11
N GLY A 131 -6.15 9.11 -10.91
CA GLY A 131 -5.46 7.90 -10.43
C GLY A 131 -4.17 7.65 -11.21
N ASP A 132 -3.66 6.43 -11.16
CA ASP A 132 -2.41 6.01 -11.82
C ASP A 132 -1.18 6.85 -11.43
N PHE A 133 -1.07 7.16 -10.14
CA PHE A 133 -0.04 8.07 -9.64
C PHE A 133 1.39 7.54 -9.82
N ARG A 134 1.59 6.22 -9.70
CA ARG A 134 2.93 5.61 -9.65
C ARG A 134 3.63 5.59 -11.01
N ARG A 135 2.88 5.32 -12.08
CA ARG A 135 3.44 5.26 -13.43
C ARG A 135 4.00 6.60 -13.88
N ARG A 136 3.49 7.72 -13.39
CA ARG A 136 4.03 9.05 -13.69
C ARG A 136 5.45 9.23 -13.15
N ASP A 137 5.72 8.76 -11.93
CA ASP A 137 7.06 8.80 -11.33
C ASP A 137 8.03 7.89 -12.09
N MET A 138 7.61 6.66 -12.41
CA MET A 138 8.42 5.71 -13.18
C MET A 138 8.73 6.20 -14.60
N ALA A 139 7.81 6.92 -15.24
CA ALA A 139 8.04 7.53 -16.55
C ALA A 139 9.19 8.57 -16.55
N TYR A 140 9.57 9.10 -15.39
CA TYR A 140 10.72 9.99 -15.20
C TYR A 140 11.93 9.28 -14.56
N GLY A 141 11.97 7.94 -14.59
CA GLY A 141 13.05 7.14 -14.03
C GLY A 141 13.00 6.98 -12.51
N GLY A 142 11.89 7.34 -11.87
CA GLY A 142 11.63 7.08 -10.47
C GLY A 142 11.28 5.61 -10.18
N GLN A 143 11.09 5.30 -8.91
CA GLN A 143 10.77 3.93 -8.46
C GLN A 143 9.26 3.68 -8.38
N GLY A 144 8.41 4.69 -8.57
CA GLY A 144 6.95 4.58 -8.39
C GLY A 144 6.52 4.47 -6.92
N ALA A 145 7.45 4.48 -5.98
CA ALA A 145 7.22 4.33 -4.54
C ALA A 145 8.46 4.78 -3.73
N PRO A 146 8.28 5.20 -2.45
CA PRO A 146 7.03 5.67 -1.87
C PRO A 146 6.67 7.09 -2.38
N LEU A 147 5.39 7.35 -2.69
CA LEU A 147 4.92 8.68 -3.14
C LEU A 147 4.54 9.62 -1.99
N VAL A 148 4.33 9.07 -0.80
CA VAL A 148 3.94 9.80 0.42
C VAL A 148 4.96 10.81 0.98
N PRO A 149 6.29 10.77 0.68
CA PRO A 149 7.23 11.72 1.29
C PRO A 149 6.91 13.20 1.06
N ALA A 150 6.40 13.56 -0.12
CA ALA A 150 5.97 14.93 -0.41
C ALA A 150 4.78 15.36 0.47
N PHE A 151 3.83 14.45 0.69
CA PHE A 151 2.70 14.67 1.59
C PHE A 151 3.15 14.77 3.06
N HIS A 152 4.06 13.89 3.51
CA HIS A 152 4.65 13.96 4.83
C HIS A 152 5.37 15.28 5.08
N LEU A 153 6.11 15.82 4.09
CA LEU A 153 6.72 17.14 4.21
C LEU A 153 5.66 18.24 4.40
N ALA A 154 4.59 18.21 3.60
CA ALA A 154 3.55 19.24 3.65
C ALA A 154 2.82 19.27 5.00
N VAL A 155 2.56 18.11 5.60
CA VAL A 155 1.76 17.99 6.84
C VAL A 155 2.64 17.98 8.10
N LEU A 156 3.80 17.33 8.04
CA LEU A 156 4.65 17.04 9.19
C LEU A 156 6.03 17.71 9.11
N GLY A 157 6.32 18.49 8.06
CA GLY A 157 7.53 19.28 7.98
C GLY A 157 7.64 20.28 9.13
N HIS A 158 8.86 20.53 9.60
CA HIS A 158 9.14 21.53 10.62
C HIS A 158 10.40 22.32 10.24
N SER A 159 10.44 23.60 10.61
CA SER A 159 11.56 24.48 10.27
C SER A 159 12.85 24.15 11.01
N THR A 160 12.76 23.49 12.18
CA THR A 160 13.92 23.19 13.04
C THR A 160 13.99 21.75 13.54
N GLU A 161 12.89 20.99 13.48
CA GLU A 161 12.85 19.63 14.03
C GLU A 161 13.18 18.62 12.94
N LYS A 162 13.99 17.63 13.28
CA LYS A 162 14.23 16.46 12.44
C LYS A 162 13.16 15.43 12.74
N ARG A 163 12.39 15.03 11.73
CA ARG A 163 11.30 14.07 11.87
C ARG A 163 11.51 12.87 10.96
N ILE A 164 11.20 11.69 11.49
CA ILE A 164 11.18 10.43 10.75
C ILE A 164 9.75 9.91 10.82
N VAL A 165 9.14 9.70 9.67
CA VAL A 165 7.83 9.06 9.56
C VAL A 165 8.05 7.63 9.13
N LEU A 166 7.62 6.66 9.93
CA LEU A 166 7.72 5.24 9.64
C LEU A 166 6.31 4.68 9.45
N ASN A 167 6.03 4.19 8.24
CA ASN A 167 4.83 3.43 7.96
C ASN A 167 5.16 1.93 7.96
N ILE A 168 4.41 1.15 8.74
CA ILE A 168 4.58 -0.30 8.87
C ILE A 168 3.35 -1.00 8.28
N GLY A 169 3.31 -1.07 6.94
CA GLY A 169 2.31 -1.87 6.21
C GLY A 169 2.83 -3.28 5.94
N GLY A 170 2.38 -3.90 4.84
CA GLY A 170 3.00 -5.16 4.37
C GLY A 170 4.50 -5.00 4.12
N ILE A 171 4.89 -3.88 3.49
CA ILE A 171 6.26 -3.37 3.39
C ILE A 171 6.38 -2.13 4.29
N ALA A 172 7.47 -2.03 5.02
CA ALA A 172 7.76 -0.88 5.86
C ALA A 172 8.54 0.17 5.08
N ASN A 173 8.12 1.44 5.16
CA ASN A 173 8.78 2.55 4.48
C ASN A 173 8.99 3.73 5.41
N VAL A 174 10.06 4.48 5.14
CA VAL A 174 10.47 5.63 5.94
C VAL A 174 10.45 6.90 5.10
N THR A 175 10.09 8.02 5.73
CA THR A 175 10.36 9.36 5.22
C THR A 175 11.22 10.14 6.20
N ALA A 176 12.34 10.68 5.74
CA ALA A 176 13.19 11.58 6.49
C ALA A 176 12.90 13.04 6.12
N LEU A 177 12.39 13.78 7.11
CA LEU A 177 12.10 15.21 7.04
C LEU A 177 13.16 15.95 7.87
N LEU A 178 14.23 16.37 7.20
CA LEU A 178 15.35 17.06 7.82
C LEU A 178 15.39 18.52 7.34
N PRO A 179 15.34 19.52 8.25
CA PRO A 179 15.39 20.92 7.85
C PRO A 179 16.60 21.24 6.98
N GLY A 180 16.38 21.93 5.85
CA GLY A 180 17.43 22.32 4.91
C GLY A 180 17.98 21.18 4.02
N ALA A 181 17.46 19.96 4.12
CA ALA A 181 17.84 18.86 3.24
C ALA A 181 16.68 18.46 2.31
N TYR A 182 17.03 17.81 1.20
CA TYR A 182 16.03 17.16 0.35
C TYR A 182 15.32 16.04 1.13
N VAL A 183 14.00 15.97 0.97
CA VAL A 183 13.19 14.88 1.52
C VAL A 183 13.64 13.56 0.91
N LYS A 184 13.83 12.56 1.76
CA LYS A 184 14.18 11.21 1.33
C LYS A 184 13.12 10.25 1.83
N GLY A 185 12.71 9.33 0.99
CA GLY A 185 11.91 8.18 1.40
C GLY A 185 12.31 6.94 0.64
N TYR A 186 12.18 5.79 1.27
CA TYR A 186 12.50 4.49 0.68
C TYR A 186 11.86 3.38 1.51
N ASP A 187 11.71 2.21 0.88
CA ASP A 187 11.27 1.01 1.57
C ASP A 187 12.44 0.40 2.35
N THR A 188 12.20 0.11 3.62
CA THR A 188 13.19 -0.48 4.52
C THR A 188 13.27 -2.00 4.37
N GLY A 189 12.20 -2.63 3.90
CA GLY A 189 12.05 -4.07 3.76
C GLY A 189 10.66 -4.54 4.23
N PRO A 190 10.50 -5.82 4.63
CA PRO A 190 9.22 -6.34 5.08
C PRO A 190 8.74 -5.63 6.35
N GLY A 191 7.45 -5.29 6.38
CA GLY A 191 6.72 -4.90 7.58
C GLY A 191 5.95 -6.09 8.14
N ASN A 192 4.62 -6.06 8.01
CA ASN A 192 3.74 -7.11 8.57
C ASN A 192 3.61 -8.35 7.68
N MET A 193 3.93 -8.28 6.38
CA MET A 193 3.53 -9.33 5.44
C MET A 193 4.10 -10.73 5.75
N LEU A 194 5.34 -10.81 6.26
CA LEU A 194 5.98 -12.09 6.57
C LEU A 194 5.46 -12.66 7.89
N MET A 195 5.19 -11.82 8.89
CA MET A 195 4.58 -12.25 10.15
C MET A 195 3.12 -12.67 9.95
N ASP A 196 2.36 -11.98 9.09
CA ASP A 196 0.99 -12.35 8.73
C ASP A 196 0.97 -13.71 8.02
N THR A 197 1.88 -13.91 7.06
CA THR A 197 2.06 -15.19 6.37
C THR A 197 2.36 -16.32 7.35
N TRP A 198 3.24 -16.06 8.34
CA TRP A 198 3.61 -17.04 9.35
C TRP A 198 2.46 -17.34 10.34
N SER A 199 1.76 -16.31 10.79
CA SER A 199 0.56 -16.42 11.63
C SER A 199 -0.51 -17.24 10.94
N TRP A 200 -0.76 -16.99 9.65
CA TRP A 200 -1.71 -17.78 8.89
C TRP A 200 -1.28 -19.24 8.83
N ARG A 201 -0.03 -19.51 8.46
CA ARG A 201 0.50 -20.88 8.32
C ARG A 201 0.37 -21.69 9.61
N ILE A 202 0.75 -21.14 10.76
CA ILE A 202 0.87 -21.88 12.02
C ILE A 202 -0.41 -21.81 12.87
N LYS A 203 -1.09 -20.67 12.87
CA LYS A 203 -2.25 -20.41 13.76
C LYS A 203 -3.56 -20.29 13.00
N GLN A 204 -3.56 -20.29 11.66
CA GLN A 204 -4.73 -20.01 10.83
C GLN A 204 -5.41 -18.69 11.22
N LYS A 205 -4.60 -17.71 11.63
CA LYS A 205 -5.01 -16.35 11.97
C LYS A 205 -4.43 -15.37 10.96
N ALA A 206 -5.24 -14.41 10.52
CA ALA A 206 -4.84 -13.43 9.49
C ALA A 206 -3.57 -12.63 9.87
N PHE A 207 -3.40 -12.29 11.14
CA PHE A 207 -2.22 -11.59 11.67
C PHE A 207 -2.02 -11.91 13.16
N ASP A 208 -0.83 -11.58 13.67
CA ASP A 208 -0.53 -11.64 15.11
C ASP A 208 -1.04 -10.39 15.82
N LYS A 209 -2.22 -10.50 16.41
CA LYS A 209 -2.87 -9.37 17.08
C LYS A 209 -2.04 -8.87 18.26
N ASP A 210 -1.75 -7.57 18.25
CA ASP A 210 -0.99 -6.86 19.29
C ASP A 210 0.42 -7.44 19.55
N GLY A 211 0.94 -8.28 18.64
CA GLY A 211 2.21 -9.00 18.85
C GLY A 211 2.14 -10.03 19.98
N GLU A 212 0.94 -10.49 20.37
CA GLU A 212 0.75 -11.40 21.51
C GLU A 212 1.47 -12.74 21.32
N TRP A 213 1.57 -13.25 20.09
CA TRP A 213 2.27 -14.49 19.82
C TRP A 213 3.78 -14.26 19.76
N ALA A 214 4.22 -13.24 19.02
CA ALA A 214 5.64 -12.89 18.88
C ALA A 214 6.29 -12.56 20.23
N SER A 215 5.60 -11.83 21.11
CA SER A 215 6.09 -11.43 22.44
C SER A 215 6.35 -12.59 23.41
N ARG A 216 5.75 -13.77 23.16
CA ARG A 216 5.99 -14.99 23.95
C ARG A 216 7.15 -15.82 23.40
N GLY A 217 7.62 -15.51 22.19
CA GLY A 217 8.73 -16.20 21.55
C GLY A 217 10.08 -15.70 22.03
N GLN A 218 11.12 -16.41 21.61
CA GLN A 218 12.50 -15.95 21.71
C GLN A 218 13.06 -15.77 20.30
N VAL A 219 13.79 -14.69 20.07
CA VAL A 219 14.42 -14.43 18.77
C VAL A 219 15.55 -15.43 18.55
N ASP A 220 15.46 -16.21 17.47
CA ASP A 220 16.61 -16.96 16.95
C ASP A 220 17.55 -15.98 16.23
N HIS A 221 18.64 -15.60 16.90
CA HIS A 221 19.60 -14.65 16.36
C HIS A 221 20.36 -15.17 15.13
N ALA A 222 20.49 -16.49 14.97
CA ALA A 222 21.15 -17.06 13.80
C ALA A 222 20.25 -16.94 12.57
N LEU A 223 18.95 -17.25 12.71
CA LEU A 223 17.97 -17.01 11.65
C LEU A 223 17.86 -15.51 11.32
N LEU A 224 17.73 -14.64 12.33
CA LEU A 224 17.63 -13.19 12.11
C LEU A 224 18.84 -12.66 11.34
N LYS A 225 20.05 -13.10 11.70
CA LYS A 225 21.27 -12.70 11.00
C LYS A 225 21.28 -13.19 9.55
N ALA A 226 20.81 -14.41 9.28
CA ALA A 226 20.69 -14.94 7.92
C ALA A 226 19.70 -14.11 7.09
N MET A 227 18.51 -13.83 7.62
CA MET A 227 17.49 -13.01 6.96
C MET A 227 17.99 -11.59 6.66
N LEU A 228 18.65 -10.93 7.63
CA LEU A 228 19.22 -9.59 7.44
C LEU A 228 20.44 -9.56 6.51
N SER A 229 20.99 -10.72 6.14
CA SER A 229 22.11 -10.79 5.19
C SER A 229 21.68 -10.63 3.73
N ASP A 230 20.38 -10.64 3.46
CA ASP A 230 19.81 -10.44 2.13
C ASP A 230 20.33 -9.15 1.46
N PRO A 231 20.72 -9.19 0.17
CA PRO A 231 21.29 -8.04 -0.54
C PRO A 231 20.42 -6.78 -0.52
N TYR A 232 19.09 -6.92 -0.43
CA TYR A 232 18.15 -5.80 -0.41
C TYR A 232 18.48 -4.80 0.71
N PHE A 233 18.85 -5.30 1.90
CA PHE A 233 19.13 -4.46 3.06
C PHE A 233 20.38 -3.59 2.88
N ARG A 234 21.31 -3.99 2.01
CA ARG A 234 22.55 -3.24 1.72
C ARG A 234 22.40 -2.22 0.60
N ARG A 235 21.29 -2.24 -0.15
CA ARG A 235 21.02 -1.25 -1.21
C ARG A 235 20.90 0.15 -0.63
N SER A 236 21.51 1.14 -1.29
CA SER A 236 21.29 2.57 -1.04
C SER A 236 19.91 3.01 -1.53
N SER A 237 19.37 4.09 -0.95
CA SER A 237 18.19 4.76 -1.50
C SER A 237 18.53 5.55 -2.78
N PRO A 238 17.56 5.79 -3.69
CA PRO A 238 16.17 5.32 -3.66
C PRO A 238 16.05 3.81 -3.88
N LYS A 239 15.16 3.16 -3.13
CA LYS A 239 14.81 1.75 -3.30
C LYS A 239 13.36 1.54 -2.86
N SER A 240 12.62 0.75 -3.61
CA SER A 240 11.32 0.21 -3.23
C SER A 240 11.27 -1.31 -3.40
N THR A 241 10.23 -1.93 -2.85
CA THR A 241 9.99 -3.39 -2.96
C THR A 241 8.54 -3.72 -2.62
N GLY A 242 8.14 -4.95 -2.85
CA GLY A 242 6.80 -5.45 -2.61
C GLY A 242 6.74 -6.95 -2.39
N ARG A 243 5.56 -7.51 -2.68
CA ARG A 243 5.25 -8.94 -2.56
C ARG A 243 6.01 -9.79 -3.56
N GLU A 244 6.47 -9.20 -4.65
CA GLU A 244 7.29 -9.86 -5.66
C GLU A 244 8.64 -10.33 -5.10
N TYR A 245 9.20 -9.62 -4.11
CA TYR A 245 10.49 -9.97 -3.49
C TYR A 245 10.31 -10.65 -2.12
N PHE A 246 9.66 -9.97 -1.17
CA PHE A 246 9.44 -10.50 0.18
C PHE A 246 8.12 -11.28 0.25
N ASN A 247 8.20 -12.60 0.12
CA ASN A 247 7.03 -13.49 0.07
C ASN A 247 7.27 -14.82 0.79
N THR A 248 6.29 -15.73 0.72
CA THR A 248 6.33 -17.06 1.32
C THR A 248 7.53 -17.87 0.82
N GLN A 249 7.87 -17.80 -0.47
CA GLN A 249 9.00 -18.54 -1.03
C GLN A 249 10.33 -18.03 -0.45
N TRP A 250 10.50 -16.71 -0.35
CA TRP A 250 11.67 -16.10 0.30
C TRP A 250 11.80 -16.55 1.76
N LEU A 251 10.68 -16.59 2.50
CA LEU A 251 10.66 -17.06 3.89
C LEU A 251 11.04 -18.55 4.00
N GLU A 252 10.50 -19.40 3.13
CA GLU A 252 10.77 -20.85 3.13
C GLU A 252 12.22 -21.18 2.81
N GLN A 253 12.86 -20.45 1.89
CA GLN A 253 14.27 -20.61 1.58
C GLN A 253 15.16 -20.36 2.82
N HIS A 254 14.82 -19.36 3.63
CA HIS A 254 15.53 -19.11 4.88
C HIS A 254 15.25 -20.20 5.90
N LEU A 255 13.97 -20.54 6.14
CA LEU A 255 13.57 -21.53 7.14
C LEU A 255 14.09 -22.95 6.85
N ALA A 256 14.31 -23.32 5.57
CA ALA A 256 14.86 -24.62 5.19
C ALA A 256 16.25 -24.90 5.80
N HIS A 257 17.01 -23.84 6.13
CA HIS A 257 18.32 -23.95 6.79
C HIS A 257 18.24 -24.04 8.32
N PHE A 258 17.04 -23.92 8.90
CA PHE A 258 16.77 -23.90 10.34
C PHE A 258 15.63 -24.86 10.72
N PRO A 259 15.79 -26.18 10.50
CA PRO A 259 14.71 -27.16 10.68
C PRO A 259 14.21 -27.27 12.13
N SER A 260 15.04 -26.89 13.12
CA SER A 260 14.70 -26.88 14.55
C SER A 260 13.62 -25.87 14.92
N ILE A 261 13.23 -24.97 14.02
CA ILE A 261 12.16 -23.99 14.26
C ILE A 261 10.77 -24.64 14.16
N PHE A 262 10.68 -25.82 13.54
CA PHE A 262 9.44 -26.57 13.37
C PHE A 262 9.23 -27.70 14.41
N SER A 263 10.23 -27.98 15.25
CA SER A 263 10.18 -28.98 16.33
C SER A 263 9.82 -28.34 17.66
#